data_AF-A0A6L7XNN8-F1
#
_entry.id   AF-A0A6L7XNN8-F1
#
_cell.length_a   1.000
_cell.length_b   1.000
_cell.length_c   1.000
_cell.angle_alpha   90.00
_cell.angle_beta   90.00
_cell.angle_gamma   90.00
#
_symmetry.space_group_name_H-M   'P 1'
#
loop_
_entity.id
_entity.type
_entity.pdbx_description
1 polymer ?
#
loop_
_entity_poly.entity_id
_entity_poly.type
_entity_poly.pdbx_seq_one_letter_code
_entity_poly.pdbx_strand_id
1 'polypeptide(L)'
;MRNTLNIDDDLLMAVREVARRNSQSIGAVASHLLRQALAGDQTARTGLGEEPKVEFGFRPFPKRGGLVTNELIDQLREESGAD
;
A
#
# COMPACT_ATOMS: atom_id res chain seq x y z
N MET A 1 23.38 6.64 -2.85
CA MET A 1 24.16 5.57 -3.53
C MET A 1 23.25 4.88 -4.53
N ARG A 2 23.79 4.37 -5.65
CA ARG A 2 23.03 3.64 -6.67
C ARG A 2 23.28 2.14 -6.48
N ASN A 3 22.24 1.42 -6.06
CA ASN A 3 22.29 -0.03 -5.83
C ASN A 3 21.30 -0.71 -6.78
N THR A 4 21.62 -1.92 -7.21
CA THR A 4 20.70 -2.78 -7.96
C THR A 4 20.17 -3.85 -7.02
N LEU A 5 18.86 -3.95 -6.89
CA LEU A 5 18.17 -4.94 -6.05
C LEU A 5 17.13 -5.64 -6.92
N ASN A 6 17.03 -6.96 -6.80
CA ASN A 6 15.91 -7.70 -7.38
C ASN A 6 14.71 -7.60 -6.43
N ILE A 7 13.55 -7.18 -6.95
CA ILE A 7 12.32 -7.00 -6.19
C ILE A 7 11.15 -7.57 -6.99
N ASP A 8 10.17 -8.13 -6.29
CA ASP A 8 8.97 -8.66 -6.93
C ASP A 8 8.17 -7.52 -7.60
N ASP A 9 7.52 -7.84 -8.72
CA ASP A 9 6.81 -6.85 -9.54
C ASP A 9 5.65 -6.18 -8.79
N ASP A 10 4.96 -6.94 -7.93
CA ASP A 10 3.86 -6.45 -7.10
C ASP A 10 4.34 -5.41 -6.06
N LEU A 11 5.50 -5.64 -5.45
CA LEU A 11 6.15 -4.69 -4.56
C LEU A 11 6.64 -3.45 -5.32
N LEU A 12 7.22 -3.63 -6.51
CA LEU A 12 7.62 -2.50 -7.34
C LEU A 12 6.43 -1.62 -7.71
N MET A 13 5.29 -2.22 -8.08
CA MET A 13 4.04 -1.50 -8.33
C MET A 13 3.56 -0.75 -7.08
N ALA A 14 3.53 -1.41 -5.92
CA ALA A 14 3.11 -0.78 -4.67
C ALA A 14 3.99 0.43 -4.30
N VAL A 15 5.32 0.29 -4.38
CA VAL A 15 6.26 1.38 -4.10
C VAL A 15 6.10 2.53 -5.11
N ARG A 16 5.90 2.22 -6.40
CA ARG A 16 5.67 3.22 -7.44
C ARG A 16 4.43 4.07 -7.13
N GLU A 17 3.35 3.42 -6.70
CA GLU A 17 2.11 4.13 -6.38
C GLU A 17 2.28 5.02 -5.14
N VAL A 18 2.95 4.53 -4.09
CA VAL A 18 3.26 5.34 -2.89
C VAL A 18 4.15 6.53 -3.25
N ALA A 19 5.14 6.32 -4.12
CA ALA A 19 6.04 7.38 -4.59
C ALA A 19 5.29 8.46 -5.37
N ARG A 20 4.36 8.04 -6.25
CA ARG A 20 3.50 8.96 -7.01
C ARG A 20 2.63 9.81 -6.08
N ARG A 21 1.97 9.19 -5.10
CA ARG A 21 1.10 9.89 -4.13
C ARG A 21 1.86 10.93 -3.29
N ASN A 22 3.10 10.62 -2.91
CA ASN A 22 3.90 11.48 -2.04
C ASN A 22 4.84 12.43 -2.79
N SER A 23 4.80 12.46 -4.13
CA SER A 23 5.75 13.22 -4.98
C SER A 23 7.23 12.93 -4.65
N GLN A 24 7.55 11.68 -4.35
CA GLN A 24 8.89 11.22 -3.98
C GLN A 24 9.47 10.29 -5.04
N SER A 25 10.79 10.11 -5.06
CA SER A 25 11.40 9.11 -5.94
C SER A 25 11.16 7.70 -5.40
N ILE A 26 11.02 6.73 -6.32
CA ILE A 26 10.85 5.30 -5.99
C ILE A 26 11.96 4.83 -5.04
N GLY A 27 13.21 5.20 -5.32
CA GLY A 27 14.37 4.84 -4.49
C GLY A 27 14.33 5.44 -3.08
N ALA A 28 13.79 6.66 -2.92
CA ALA A 28 13.63 7.29 -1.61
C ALA A 28 12.57 6.59 -0.77
N VAL A 29 11.42 6.27 -1.38
CA VAL A 29 10.33 5.52 -0.72
C VAL A 29 10.80 4.11 -0.35
N ALA A 30 11.43 3.38 -1.27
CA ALA A 30 11.98 2.05 -0.99
C ALA A 30 13.01 2.09 0.15
N SER A 31 13.91 3.07 0.15
CA SER A 31 14.91 3.23 1.22
C SER A 31 14.28 3.54 2.58
N HIS A 32 13.19 4.33 2.60
CA HIS A 32 12.46 4.65 3.82
C HIS A 32 11.77 3.41 4.39
N LEU A 33 11.04 2.68 3.55
CA LEU A 33 10.34 1.44 3.94
C LEU A 33 11.31 0.37 4.44
N LEU A 34 12.45 0.17 3.75
CA LEU A 34 13.51 -0.75 4.20
C LEU A 34 14.07 -0.34 5.57
N ARG A 35 14.30 0.96 5.81
CA ARG A 35 14.75 1.44 7.12
C ARG A 35 13.71 1.19 8.22
N GLN A 36 12.43 1.46 7.97
CA GLN A 36 11.36 1.18 8.94
C GLN A 36 11.29 -0.32 9.27
N ALA A 37 11.34 -1.18 8.26
CA ALA A 37 11.31 -2.64 8.44
C ALA A 37 12.52 -3.13 9.26
N LEU A 38 13.72 -2.62 8.97
CA LEU A 38 14.96 -2.99 9.67
C LEU A 38 15.06 -2.41 11.08
N ALA A 39 14.43 -1.26 11.35
CA ALA A 39 14.39 -0.65 12.67
C ALA A 39 13.49 -1.40 13.65
N GLY A 40 12.80 -2.46 13.21
CA GLY A 40 11.80 -3.15 14.01
C GLY A 40 10.56 -2.27 14.25
N ASP A 41 10.33 -1.27 13.40
CA ASP A 41 9.19 -0.38 13.52
C ASP A 41 7.90 -1.14 13.19
N GLN A 42 7.29 -1.70 14.24
CA GLN A 42 6.01 -2.40 14.17
C GLN A 42 4.85 -1.48 13.80
N THR A 43 5.06 -0.17 13.70
CA THR A 43 4.01 0.79 13.35
C THR A 43 3.56 0.65 11.88
N ALA A 44 4.35 -0.03 11.02
CA ALA A 44 3.86 -0.47 9.70
C ALA A 44 2.90 -1.67 9.77
N ARG A 45 2.89 -2.41 10.89
CA ARG A 45 2.00 -3.56 11.14
C ARG A 45 0.71 -3.15 11.85
N THR A 46 0.66 -2.01 12.53
CA THR A 46 -0.55 -1.54 13.23
C THR A 46 -1.64 -1.03 12.30
N GLY A 47 -1.35 -0.87 11.00
CA GLY A 47 -2.39 -0.65 9.99
C GLY A 47 -3.05 -1.94 9.48
N LEU A 48 -2.56 -3.13 9.81
CA LEU A 48 -2.94 -4.39 9.16
C LEU A 48 -3.76 -5.36 10.04
N GLY A 49 -4.01 -5.07 11.31
CA GLY A 49 -4.55 -6.09 12.23
C GLY A 49 -5.56 -5.66 13.29
N GLU A 50 -5.77 -4.37 13.57
CA GLU A 50 -6.83 -3.98 14.51
C GLU A 50 -8.11 -3.62 13.76
N GLU A 51 -9.19 -4.33 14.10
CA GLU A 51 -10.54 -3.92 13.72
C GLU A 51 -10.73 -2.48 14.19
N PRO A 52 -11.14 -1.55 13.29
CA PRO A 52 -11.43 -0.19 13.71
C PRO A 52 -12.47 -0.25 14.83
N LYS A 53 -12.15 0.34 15.98
CA LYS A 53 -13.13 0.51 17.05
C LYS A 53 -14.35 1.17 16.42
N VAL A 54 -15.53 0.59 16.65
CA VAL A 54 -16.79 1.03 16.03
C VAL A 54 -17.11 2.45 16.50
N GLU A 55 -16.55 3.46 15.83
CA GLU A 55 -16.70 4.87 16.18
C GLU A 55 -17.99 5.48 15.61
N PHE A 56 -18.56 4.87 14.56
CA PHE A 56 -19.66 5.45 13.79
C PHE A 56 -20.90 4.53 13.64
N GLY A 57 -21.05 3.54 14.52
CA GLY A 57 -22.26 2.70 14.57
C GLY A 57 -22.41 1.65 13.45
N PHE A 58 -21.41 1.47 12.59
CA PHE A 58 -21.33 0.36 11.65
C PHE A 58 -20.04 -0.44 11.85
N ARG A 59 -20.11 -1.76 11.72
CA ARG A 59 -18.95 -2.66 11.79
C ARG A 59 -18.31 -2.76 10.39
N PRO A 60 -17.07 -2.30 10.20
CA PRO A 60 -16.36 -2.47 8.93
C PRO A 60 -16.23 -3.95 8.56
N PHE A 61 -16.17 -4.25 7.26
CA PHE A 61 -15.84 -5.61 6.83
C PHE A 61 -14.42 -5.97 7.28
N PRO A 62 -14.18 -7.24 7.68
CA PRO A 62 -12.83 -7.70 7.97
C PRO A 62 -11.95 -7.55 6.73
N LYS A 63 -10.66 -7.28 6.92
CA LYS A 63 -9.71 -7.21 5.81
C LYS A 63 -9.69 -8.55 5.08
N ARG A 64 -9.95 -8.52 3.77
CA ARG A 64 -10.02 -9.73 2.92
C ARG A 64 -8.67 -10.14 2.33
N GLY A 65 -7.61 -9.37 2.61
CA GLY A 65 -6.31 -9.53 1.94
C GLY A 65 -6.38 -9.12 0.46
N GLY A 66 -5.23 -9.13 -0.22
CA GLY A 66 -5.10 -8.78 -1.64
C GLY A 66 -4.50 -7.38 -1.88
N LEU A 67 -3.68 -7.28 -2.93
CA LEU A 67 -3.11 -6.01 -3.39
C LEU A 67 -4.18 -5.20 -4.12
N VAL A 68 -4.51 -4.03 -3.59
CA VAL A 68 -5.42 -3.08 -4.25
C VAL A 68 -4.58 -1.99 -4.89
N THR A 69 -4.53 -1.98 -6.23
CA THR A 69 -3.84 -0.94 -7.00
C THR A 69 -4.85 0.03 -7.61
N ASN A 70 -4.40 1.21 -8.07
CA ASN A 70 -5.30 2.13 -8.76
C ASN A 70 -5.73 1.58 -10.11
N GLU A 71 -4.87 0.83 -10.80
CA GLU A 71 -5.23 0.17 -12.05
C GLU A 71 -6.40 -0.81 -11.84
N LEU A 72 -6.36 -1.58 -10.74
CA LEU A 72 -7.49 -2.44 -10.36
C LEU A 72 -8.76 -1.63 -10.08
N ILE A 73 -8.64 -0.49 -9.40
CA ILE A 73 -9.78 0.40 -9.12
C ILE A 73 -10.37 0.98 -10.42
N ASP A 74 -9.51 1.43 -11.33
CA ASP A 74 -9.92 2.05 -12.58
C ASP A 74 -10.58 1.01 -13.50
N GLN A 75 -10.01 -0.19 -13.60
CA GLN A 75 -10.65 -1.32 -14.28
C GLN A 75 -12.04 -1.62 -13.68
N LEU A 76 -12.15 -1.71 -12.35
CA LEU A 76 -13.43 -1.95 -11.69
C LEU A 76 -14.44 -0.83 -11.99
N ARG A 77 -14.01 0.43 -12.09
CA ARG A 77 -14.90 1.55 -12.45
C ARG A 77 -15.41 1.47 -13.87
N GLU A 78 -14.54 1.10 -14.80
CA GLU A 78 -14.89 0.88 -16.21
C GLU A 78 -15.88 -0.27 -16.37
N GLU A 79 -15.63 -1.40 -15.69
CA GLU A 79 -16.50 -2.58 -15.70
C GLU A 79 -17.85 -2.34 -15.02
N SER A 80 -17.87 -1.52 -13.96
CA SER A 80 -19.08 -1.25 -13.18
C SER A 80 -20.06 -0.29 -13.87
N GLY A 81 -19.68 0.33 -15.01
CA GLY A 81 -20.54 1.14 -15.86
C GLY A 81 -21.53 2.01 -15.07
N ALA A 82 -21.06 3.09 -14.44
CA ALA A 82 -21.95 4.11 -13.93
C ALA A 82 -22.59 4.86 -15.11
N ASP A 83 -23.76 4.39 -15.54
CA ASP A 83 -24.80 5.24 -16.13
C ASP A 83 -25.51 6.05 -15.02
#